data_AF-A0A8C6L9I0-F1
#
_entry.id   AF-A0A8C6L9I0-F1
#
_cell.length_a   1.000
_cell.length_b   1.000
_cell.length_c   1.000
_cell.angle_alpha   90.00
_cell.angle_beta   90.00
_cell.angle_gamma   90.00
#
_symmetry.space_group_name_H-M   'P 1'
#
loop_
_entity.id
_entity.type
_entity.pdbx_description
1 polymer ?
#
loop_
_entity_poly.entity_id
_entity_poly.type
_entity_poly.pdbx_seq_one_letter_code
_entity_poly.pdbx_strand_id
1 'polypeptide(L)'
;MSRSRQPPLVTGISPKEGTAWTKVTIRGENLGTGPADLVGLSICGHNCMLTAEWMSASKIVCRVGPAKDDKGEIIVTTKSGGLGTSTVSFKLLRPDRIGILEQSAVWVDEINYDMRRDRNKGLSPLSLGPSNPLGIEIDKGNIPQKDLELVFPGMSGDFTSENFAATCYLIENHAGSRSCHYRLFLHRTARCV
;
A
#
# COMPACT_ATOMS: atom_id res chain seq x y z
N MET A 1 -25.90 25.39 39.99
CA MET A 1 -25.82 26.31 38.83
C MET A 1 -24.39 26.25 38.29
N SER A 2 -24.17 25.64 37.13
CA SER A 2 -22.85 25.59 36.50
C SER A 2 -22.45 27.01 36.07
N ARG A 3 -21.34 27.52 36.60
CA ARG A 3 -20.78 28.80 36.15
C ARG A 3 -20.49 28.71 34.65
N SER A 4 -21.17 29.52 33.83
CA SER A 4 -20.86 29.62 32.40
C SER A 4 -19.44 30.15 32.27
N ARG A 5 -18.55 29.33 31.72
CA ARG A 5 -17.18 29.75 31.41
C ARG A 5 -17.17 30.50 30.09
N GLN A 6 -16.05 31.17 29.82
CA GLN A 6 -15.81 31.78 28.52
C GLN A 6 -15.95 30.74 27.40
N PRO A 7 -16.46 31.15 26.23
CA PRO A 7 -16.59 30.25 25.10
C PRO A 7 -15.22 29.74 24.64
N PRO A 8 -15.14 28.52 24.11
CA PRO A 8 -13.90 27.99 23.55
C PRO A 8 -13.46 28.83 22.35
N LEU A 9 -12.19 29.22 22.33
CA LEU A 9 -11.60 29.97 21.22
C LEU A 9 -10.46 29.16 20.61
N VAL A 10 -10.58 28.81 19.34
CA VAL A 10 -9.51 28.14 18.60
C VAL A 10 -8.63 29.18 17.93
N THR A 11 -7.35 29.20 18.30
CA THR A 11 -6.34 30.15 17.81
C THR A 11 -5.39 29.52 16.80
N GLY A 12 -5.27 28.19 16.77
CA GLY A 12 -4.33 27.52 15.88
C GLY A 12 -4.68 26.06 15.62
N ILE A 13 -4.27 25.58 14.44
CA ILE A 13 -4.31 24.18 14.07
C ILE A 13 -3.01 23.78 13.38
N SER A 14 -2.52 22.58 13.71
CA SER A 14 -1.30 22.02 13.14
C SER A 14 -1.52 20.56 12.75
N PRO A 15 -1.30 20.18 11.48
CA PRO A 15 -1.02 21.05 10.32
C PRO A 15 -2.22 21.91 9.91
N LYS A 16 -1.99 22.98 9.12
CA LYS A 16 -3.04 23.87 8.57
C LYS A 16 -3.78 23.26 7.37
N GLU A 17 -3.14 22.31 6.71
CA GLU A 17 -3.66 21.58 5.57
C GLU A 17 -3.29 20.11 5.66
N GLY A 18 -4.08 19.25 5.02
CA GLY A 18 -3.84 17.82 4.99
C GLY A 18 -4.99 17.07 4.36
N THR A 19 -4.78 15.80 4.07
CA THR A 19 -5.82 14.92 3.52
C THR A 19 -6.80 14.47 4.60
N ALA A 20 -7.92 13.88 4.21
CA ALA A 20 -8.79 13.17 5.14
C ALA A 20 -7.98 12.14 5.96
N TRP A 21 -8.38 11.93 7.20
CA TRP A 21 -7.74 11.07 8.21
C TRP A 21 -6.40 11.55 8.76
N THR A 22 -5.94 12.74 8.38
CA THR A 22 -4.75 13.36 8.96
C THR A 22 -4.97 13.67 10.44
N LYS A 23 -3.98 13.33 11.28
CA LYS A 23 -3.96 13.69 12.69
C LYS A 23 -3.63 15.17 12.82
N VAL A 24 -4.56 15.94 13.38
CA VAL A 24 -4.42 17.37 13.61
C VAL A 24 -4.42 17.68 15.11
N THR A 25 -3.67 18.71 15.47
CA THR A 25 -3.62 19.25 16.83
C THR A 25 -4.24 20.64 16.80
N ILE A 26 -5.35 20.78 17.50
CA ILE A 26 -6.07 22.03 17.71
C ILE A 26 -5.49 22.69 18.97
N ARG A 27 -5.14 23.96 18.84
CA ARG A 27 -4.68 24.83 19.93
C ARG A 27 -5.67 25.97 20.12
N GLY A 28 -5.86 26.36 21.37
CA GLY A 28 -6.82 27.40 21.70
C GLY A 28 -6.87 27.71 23.19
N GLU A 29 -7.98 28.32 23.59
CA GLU A 29 -8.27 28.71 24.96
C GLU A 29 -9.65 28.17 25.33
N ASN A 30 -9.81 27.78 26.59
CA ASN A 30 -11.08 27.30 27.14
C ASN A 30 -11.72 26.12 26.36
N LEU A 31 -10.92 25.20 25.82
CA LEU A 31 -11.36 24.02 25.06
C LEU A 31 -11.98 22.90 25.93
N GLY A 32 -12.55 23.26 27.10
CA GLY A 32 -13.13 22.36 28.07
C GLY A 32 -12.25 22.14 29.30
N THR A 33 -12.87 21.79 30.43
CA THR A 33 -12.16 21.52 31.69
C THR A 33 -11.70 20.07 31.84
N GLY A 34 -12.24 19.19 31.01
CA GLY A 34 -11.89 17.77 30.96
C GLY A 34 -12.52 17.08 29.75
N PRO A 35 -12.24 15.78 29.54
CA PRO A 35 -12.73 15.04 28.40
C PRO A 35 -14.27 14.92 28.39
N ALA A 36 -14.90 14.81 29.56
CA ALA A 36 -16.36 14.74 29.69
C ALA A 36 -17.09 16.06 29.38
N ASP A 37 -16.33 17.16 29.32
CA ASP A 37 -16.81 18.51 29.10
C ASP A 37 -16.88 18.85 27.59
N LEU A 38 -16.12 18.13 26.77
CA LEU A 38 -16.20 18.21 25.32
C LEU A 38 -17.47 17.48 24.85
N VAL A 39 -18.37 18.18 24.16
CA VAL A 39 -19.64 17.64 23.65
C VAL A 39 -19.58 17.37 22.17
N GLY A 40 -18.92 18.26 21.43
CA GLY A 40 -18.84 18.19 19.99
C GLY A 40 -17.57 18.81 19.46
N LEU A 41 -17.07 18.25 18.37
CA LEU A 41 -15.98 18.79 17.60
C LEU A 41 -16.35 18.64 16.12
N SER A 42 -16.36 19.74 15.39
CA SER A 42 -16.64 19.77 13.95
C SER A 42 -15.50 20.45 13.21
N ILE A 43 -15.00 19.83 12.14
CA ILE A 43 -13.95 20.38 11.28
C ILE A 43 -14.44 20.27 9.84
N CYS A 44 -14.48 21.39 9.12
CA CYS A 44 -15.01 21.43 7.75
C CYS A 44 -16.42 20.84 7.62
N GLY A 45 -17.26 21.05 8.65
CA GLY A 45 -18.62 20.49 8.69
C GLY A 45 -18.69 18.99 9.01
N HIS A 46 -17.56 18.31 9.23
CA HIS A 46 -17.51 16.91 9.63
C HIS A 46 -17.36 16.76 11.14
N ASN A 47 -18.24 15.95 11.76
CA ASN A 47 -18.16 15.65 13.19
C ASN A 47 -16.96 14.72 13.48
N CYS A 48 -15.97 15.25 14.19
CA CYS A 48 -14.73 14.54 14.53
C CYS A 48 -14.72 14.05 16.00
N MET A 49 -15.87 14.02 16.68
CA MET A 49 -15.96 13.73 18.12
C MET A 49 -15.44 12.32 18.46
N LEU A 50 -15.69 11.33 17.60
CA LEU A 50 -15.26 9.95 17.80
C LEU A 50 -13.73 9.78 17.86
N THR A 51 -13.00 10.67 17.21
CA THR A 51 -11.52 10.63 17.18
C THR A 51 -10.89 11.74 18.02
N ALA A 52 -11.71 12.53 18.70
CA ALA A 52 -11.27 13.66 19.50
C ALA A 52 -10.70 13.16 20.84
N GLU A 53 -9.44 13.46 21.06
CA GLU A 53 -8.72 13.21 22.29
C GLU A 53 -8.43 14.55 22.96
N TRP A 54 -9.11 14.78 24.09
CA TRP A 54 -8.86 15.96 24.90
C TRP A 54 -7.55 15.76 25.68
N MET A 55 -6.60 16.69 25.51
CA MET A 55 -5.31 16.66 26.19
C MET A 55 -5.26 17.68 27.34
N SER A 56 -5.78 18.88 27.10
CA SER A 56 -5.79 19.98 28.07
C SER A 56 -6.78 21.06 27.65
N ALA A 57 -7.04 22.02 28.52
CA ALA A 57 -7.92 23.15 28.23
C ALA A 57 -7.47 24.04 27.05
N SER A 58 -6.26 23.84 26.53
CA SER A 58 -5.72 24.55 25.37
C SER A 58 -5.29 23.65 24.20
N LYS A 59 -5.50 22.33 24.32
CA LYS A 59 -5.05 21.36 23.31
C LYS A 59 -6.01 20.20 23.17
N ILE A 60 -6.45 19.97 21.93
CA ILE A 60 -7.22 18.79 21.53
C ILE A 60 -6.52 18.19 20.32
N VAL A 61 -6.46 16.87 20.29
CA VAL A 61 -5.91 16.12 19.16
C VAL A 61 -7.06 15.34 18.53
N CYS A 62 -7.20 15.39 17.21
CA CYS A 62 -8.24 14.63 16.52
C CYS A 62 -7.78 14.23 15.12
N ARG A 63 -8.59 13.42 14.43
CA ARG A 63 -8.40 13.14 13.01
C ARG A 63 -9.49 13.84 12.21
N VAL A 64 -9.09 14.52 11.14
CA VAL A 64 -10.03 15.19 10.25
C VAL A 64 -10.76 14.15 9.44
N GLY A 65 -12.10 14.18 9.44
CA GLY A 65 -12.89 13.27 8.62
C GLY A 65 -13.02 13.73 7.16
N PRO A 66 -13.63 12.90 6.30
CA PRO A 66 -13.95 13.31 4.94
C PRO A 66 -15.01 14.43 4.98
N ALA A 67 -14.63 15.61 4.51
CA ALA A 67 -15.53 16.75 4.36
C ALA A 67 -15.81 17.05 2.89
N LYS A 68 -16.97 17.67 2.64
CA LYS A 68 -17.39 18.09 1.30
C LYS A 68 -16.79 19.44 0.91
N ASP A 69 -16.42 20.25 1.90
CA ASP A 69 -15.88 21.59 1.73
C ASP A 69 -14.34 21.60 1.81
N ASP A 70 -13.70 22.37 0.92
CA ASP A 70 -12.24 22.44 0.83
C ASP A 70 -11.62 23.27 1.96
N LYS A 71 -12.33 24.30 2.42
CA LYS A 71 -11.92 25.15 3.54
C LYS A 71 -13.02 25.10 4.58
N GLY A 72 -12.64 24.78 5.81
CA GLY A 72 -13.58 24.62 6.90
C GLY A 72 -13.20 25.35 8.16
N GLU A 73 -14.21 25.89 8.83
CA GLU A 73 -14.10 26.36 10.20
C GLU A 73 -13.98 25.17 11.17
N ILE A 74 -13.38 25.42 12.33
CA ILE A 74 -13.24 24.45 13.42
C ILE A 74 -14.17 24.88 14.55
N ILE A 75 -15.22 24.11 14.80
CA ILE A 75 -16.20 24.42 15.83
C ILE A 75 -16.04 23.42 16.97
N VAL A 76 -15.76 23.94 18.17
CA VAL A 76 -15.62 23.16 19.40
C VAL A 76 -16.81 23.46 20.28
N THR A 77 -17.56 22.45 20.72
CA THR A 77 -18.71 22.61 21.60
C THR A 77 -18.42 21.98 22.94
N THR A 78 -18.54 22.76 24.01
CA THR A 78 -18.30 22.32 25.40
C THR A 78 -19.55 22.48 26.24
N LYS A 79 -19.71 21.66 27.30
CA LYS A 79 -20.84 21.77 28.23
C LYS A 79 -20.80 23.07 29.03
N SER A 80 -19.59 23.51 29.39
CA SER A 80 -19.38 24.62 30.31
C SER A 80 -19.22 25.98 29.62
N GLY A 81 -18.73 26.02 28.38
CA GLY A 81 -18.53 27.25 27.59
C GLY A 81 -19.42 27.39 26.35
N GLY A 82 -20.23 26.36 26.02
CA GLY A 82 -21.11 26.40 24.86
C GLY A 82 -20.36 26.25 23.53
N LEU A 83 -20.87 26.94 22.49
CA LEU A 83 -20.34 26.87 21.13
C LEU A 83 -19.11 27.78 20.99
N GLY A 84 -18.00 27.17 20.59
CA GLY A 84 -16.74 27.85 20.37
C GLY A 84 -16.61 28.42 18.97
N THR A 85 -15.68 29.36 18.83
CA THR A 85 -15.36 30.02 17.57
C THR A 85 -13.91 29.73 17.17
N SER A 86 -13.61 29.76 15.88
CA SER A 86 -12.23 29.65 15.42
C SER A 86 -11.81 30.84 14.58
N THR A 87 -10.58 31.29 14.82
CA THR A 87 -9.92 32.33 14.03
C THR A 87 -9.18 31.76 12.83
N VAL A 88 -8.97 30.44 12.82
CA VAL A 88 -8.22 29.70 11.81
C VAL A 88 -9.11 28.66 11.15
N SER A 89 -8.87 28.46 9.86
CA SER A 89 -9.55 27.44 9.06
C SER A 89 -8.59 26.31 8.69
N PHE A 90 -9.09 25.09 8.63
CA PHE A 90 -8.35 23.95 8.07
C PHE A 90 -8.65 23.83 6.57
N LYS A 91 -7.61 23.55 5.77
CA LYS A 91 -7.75 23.27 4.34
C LYS A 91 -7.66 21.76 4.11
N LEU A 92 -8.77 21.16 3.72
CA LEU A 92 -8.82 19.74 3.38
C LEU A 92 -8.28 19.56 1.95
N LEU A 93 -7.15 18.86 1.84
CA LEU A 93 -6.61 18.45 0.55
C LEU A 93 -7.35 17.20 0.10
N ARG A 94 -7.97 17.27 -1.07
CA ARG A 94 -8.50 16.08 -1.72
C ARG A 94 -7.31 15.37 -2.36
N PRO A 95 -7.16 14.05 -2.19
CA PRO A 95 -6.23 13.32 -3.03
C PRO A 95 -6.71 13.49 -4.47
N ASP A 96 -5.88 14.11 -5.30
CA ASP A 96 -6.16 14.19 -6.73
C ASP A 96 -6.37 12.76 -7.21
N ARG A 97 -7.58 12.48 -7.72
CA ARG A 97 -7.82 11.25 -8.44
C ARG A 97 -7.04 11.42 -9.73
N ILE A 98 -5.83 10.89 -9.74
CA ILE A 98 -4.97 10.86 -10.93
C ILE A 98 -5.85 10.32 -12.05
N GLY A 99 -6.20 11.19 -12.99
CA GLY A 99 -6.99 10.78 -14.13
C GLY A 99 -6.21 9.70 -14.88
N ILE A 100 -6.89 8.80 -15.60
CA ILE A 100 -6.21 7.85 -16.51
C ILE A 100 -5.30 8.62 -17.50
N LEU A 101 -5.63 9.89 -17.77
CA LEU A 101 -4.92 10.80 -18.65
C LEU A 101 -3.86 11.68 -17.94
N GLU A 102 -3.73 11.64 -16.61
CA GLU A 102 -2.70 12.42 -15.90
C GLU A 102 -1.37 11.65 -15.86
N GLN A 103 -0.30 12.31 -16.32
CA GLN A 103 1.06 11.79 -16.28
C GLN A 103 1.55 11.68 -14.84
N SER A 104 2.03 10.50 -14.45
CA SER A 104 2.72 10.30 -13.18
C SER A 104 4.20 10.62 -13.31
N ALA A 105 4.75 11.38 -12.35
CA ALA A 105 6.19 11.68 -12.25
C ALA A 105 7.00 10.53 -11.63
N VAL A 106 6.45 9.31 -11.64
CA VAL A 106 7.14 8.12 -11.17
C VAL A 106 8.12 7.73 -12.26
N TRP A 107 9.39 8.06 -12.04
CA TRP A 107 10.47 7.48 -12.82
C TRP A 107 10.50 5.98 -12.51
N VAL A 108 9.98 5.18 -13.43
CA VAL A 108 10.29 3.76 -13.47
C VAL A 108 11.72 3.71 -13.98
N ASP A 109 12.67 3.27 -13.15
CA ASP A 109 14.00 2.92 -13.66
C ASP A 109 13.78 1.86 -14.73
N GLU A 110 13.98 2.25 -15.99
CA GLU A 110 13.96 1.32 -17.11
C GLU A 110 14.99 0.25 -16.78
N ILE A 111 14.47 -0.96 -16.55
CA ILE A 111 15.24 -2.12 -16.16
C ILE A 111 16.22 -2.36 -17.30
N ASN A 112 17.49 -2.01 -17.09
CA ASN A 112 18.52 -2.18 -18.08
C ASN A 112 18.76 -3.69 -18.27
N TYR A 113 18.12 -4.27 -19.28
CA TYR A 113 18.24 -5.70 -19.62
C TYR A 113 19.65 -6.08 -20.16
N ASP A 114 20.57 -5.11 -20.29
CA ASP A 114 21.94 -5.36 -20.70
C ASP A 114 22.85 -5.76 -19.54
N MET A 115 22.57 -6.93 -18.96
CA MET A 115 23.60 -7.71 -18.27
C MET A 115 24.28 -8.66 -19.25
N ARG A 116 24.95 -8.06 -20.25
CA ARG A 116 25.99 -8.74 -21.03
C ARG A 116 27.28 -7.93 -21.01
N ARG A 117 28.23 -8.47 -20.24
CA ARG A 117 29.67 -8.17 -20.21
C ARG A 117 30.01 -6.75 -19.73
N ASP A 118 30.25 -6.60 -18.44
CA ASP A 118 31.65 -6.44 -18.01
C ASP A 118 31.84 -6.63 -16.51
N ARG A 119 32.90 -7.37 -16.20
CA ARG A 119 33.39 -7.65 -14.85
C ARG A 119 34.11 -6.37 -14.40
N ASN A 120 33.74 -5.86 -13.23
CA ASN A 120 34.38 -4.74 -12.49
C ASN A 120 33.76 -3.34 -12.71
N LYS A 121 32.58 -3.09 -12.14
CA LYS A 121 32.21 -1.76 -11.58
C LYS A 121 31.16 -1.95 -10.49
N GLY A 122 31.31 -1.17 -9.42
CA GLY A 122 30.77 -1.42 -8.09
C GLY A 122 29.26 -1.67 -8.02
N LEU A 123 28.90 -2.65 -7.21
CA LEU A 123 27.52 -2.87 -6.75
C LEU A 123 27.07 -1.63 -5.97
N SER A 124 25.98 -1.03 -6.43
CA SER A 124 25.30 0.05 -5.71
C SER A 124 24.52 -0.56 -4.53
N PRO A 125 24.32 0.16 -3.41
CA PRO A 125 23.77 -0.41 -2.16
C PRO A 125 22.27 -0.76 -2.22
N LEU A 126 21.63 -0.64 -3.38
CA LEU A 126 20.18 -0.82 -3.57
C LEU A 126 19.82 -2.09 -4.38
N SER A 127 20.77 -3.00 -4.62
CA SER A 127 20.51 -4.28 -5.28
C SER A 127 19.81 -5.32 -4.39
N LEU A 128 18.76 -4.91 -3.67
CA LEU A 128 17.76 -5.82 -3.12
C LEU A 128 16.58 -5.91 -4.11
N GLY A 129 16.88 -6.39 -5.32
CA GLY A 129 15.85 -6.96 -6.17
C GLY A 129 15.72 -8.44 -5.84
N PRO A 130 14.56 -8.96 -5.43
CA PRO A 130 14.36 -10.39 -5.34
C PRO A 130 14.33 -10.94 -6.77
N SER A 131 15.49 -11.41 -7.24
CA SER A 131 15.52 -12.39 -8.32
C SER A 131 14.79 -13.62 -7.81
N ASN A 132 13.55 -13.82 -8.26
CA ASN A 132 12.60 -14.91 -7.94
C ASN A 132 11.47 -14.54 -6.96
N PRO A 133 10.43 -13.80 -7.39
CA PRO A 133 9.25 -13.50 -6.56
C PRO A 133 8.34 -14.71 -6.29
N LEU A 134 8.63 -15.88 -6.87
CA LEU A 134 7.85 -17.11 -6.67
C LEU A 134 8.63 -18.23 -5.97
N GLY A 135 9.90 -18.00 -5.59
CA GLY A 135 10.67 -18.95 -4.77
C GLY A 135 10.79 -20.36 -5.35
N ILE A 136 10.71 -20.54 -6.67
CA ILE A 136 10.84 -21.84 -7.31
C ILE A 136 12.35 -22.10 -7.49
N GLU A 137 12.91 -23.00 -6.68
CA GLU A 137 14.29 -23.45 -6.85
C GLU A 137 14.38 -24.31 -8.12
N ILE A 138 15.10 -23.82 -9.13
CA ILE A 138 15.30 -24.52 -10.39
C ILE A 138 16.46 -25.48 -10.17
N ASP A 139 16.16 -26.69 -9.67
CA ASP A 139 17.15 -27.74 -9.60
C ASP A 139 17.68 -28.06 -10.99
N LYS A 140 18.99 -27.92 -11.15
CA LYS A 140 19.75 -28.22 -12.38
C LYS A 140 19.98 -29.73 -12.53
N GLY A 141 19.05 -30.55 -12.06
CA GLY A 141 19.07 -31.99 -12.20
C GLY A 141 18.60 -32.39 -13.60
N ASN A 142 19.40 -33.17 -14.30
CA ASN A 142 18.98 -33.90 -15.49
C ASN A 142 18.02 -35.00 -15.01
N ILE A 143 16.80 -35.06 -15.54
CA ILE A 143 15.80 -36.05 -15.11
C ILE A 143 16.27 -37.42 -15.63
N PRO A 144 16.53 -38.43 -14.77
CA PRO A 144 17.06 -39.70 -15.24
C PRO A 144 15.98 -40.47 -16.02
N GLN A 145 16.38 -41.13 -17.11
CA GLN A 145 15.48 -41.79 -18.07
C GLN A 145 14.52 -42.81 -17.44
N LYS A 146 14.88 -43.40 -16.29
CA LYS A 146 14.03 -44.32 -15.52
C LYS A 146 12.77 -43.65 -14.93
N ASP A 147 12.83 -42.36 -14.64
CA ASP A 147 11.68 -41.60 -14.12
C ASP A 147 10.71 -41.23 -15.25
N LEU A 148 11.20 -41.14 -16.49
CA LEU A 148 10.38 -40.83 -17.66
C LEU A 148 9.44 -42.00 -18.02
N GLU A 149 9.93 -43.24 -17.92
CA GLU A 149 9.13 -44.46 -18.13
C GLU A 149 8.05 -44.64 -17.04
N LEU A 150 8.29 -44.13 -15.83
CA LEU A 150 7.36 -44.17 -14.70
C LEU A 150 6.22 -43.16 -14.84
N VAL A 151 6.50 -41.98 -15.42
CA VAL A 151 5.51 -40.89 -15.59
C VAL A 151 4.78 -40.99 -16.93
N PHE A 152 5.42 -41.54 -17.97
CA PHE A 152 4.85 -41.67 -19.32
C PHE A 152 5.10 -43.08 -19.89
N PRO A 153 4.36 -44.11 -19.42
CA PRO A 153 4.55 -45.48 -19.88
C PRO A 153 4.24 -45.60 -21.38
N GLY A 154 5.23 -46.05 -22.16
CA GLY A 154 5.09 -46.37 -23.58
C GLY A 154 5.18 -45.19 -24.55
N MET A 155 5.49 -43.97 -24.07
CA MET A 155 5.64 -42.77 -24.91
C MET A 155 7.12 -42.54 -25.26
N SER A 156 7.40 -42.22 -26.52
CA SER A 156 8.76 -41.98 -27.02
C SER A 156 8.96 -40.54 -27.52
N GLY A 157 10.17 -40.02 -27.37
CA GLY A 157 10.60 -38.75 -27.95
C GLY A 157 10.94 -38.85 -29.44
N ASP A 158 11.01 -40.04 -30.03
CA ASP A 158 11.42 -40.20 -31.43
C ASP A 158 10.28 -39.90 -32.41
N PHE A 159 10.52 -38.94 -33.32
CA PHE A 159 9.56 -38.52 -34.36
C PHE A 159 9.12 -39.64 -35.31
N THR A 160 9.89 -40.74 -35.37
CA THR A 160 9.62 -41.89 -36.25
C THR A 160 8.81 -42.98 -35.55
N SER A 161 8.47 -42.79 -34.27
CA SER A 161 7.68 -43.76 -33.49
C SER A 161 6.18 -43.44 -33.56
N GLU A 162 5.34 -44.48 -33.53
CA GLU A 162 3.88 -44.30 -33.50
C GLU A 162 3.37 -43.74 -32.15
N ASN A 163 4.16 -43.91 -31.09
CA ASN A 163 3.85 -43.41 -29.74
C ASN A 163 4.58 -42.10 -29.42
N PHE A 164 4.78 -41.25 -30.43
CA PHE A 164 5.48 -39.99 -30.26
C PHE A 164 4.72 -39.05 -29.31
N ALA A 165 5.40 -38.60 -28.25
CA ALA A 165 4.90 -37.58 -27.36
C ALA A 165 5.83 -36.35 -27.39
N ALA A 166 5.28 -35.21 -27.80
CA ALA A 166 5.99 -33.94 -27.83
C ALA A 166 6.60 -33.57 -26.46
N THR A 167 5.94 -33.96 -25.37
CA THR A 167 6.44 -33.78 -24.01
C THR A 167 7.73 -34.57 -23.74
N CYS A 168 7.80 -35.85 -24.15
CA CYS A 168 9.02 -36.66 -23.99
C CYS A 168 10.18 -36.09 -24.79
N TYR A 169 9.93 -35.71 -26.05
CA TYR A 169 10.93 -35.07 -26.90
C TYR A 169 11.50 -33.78 -26.30
N LEU A 170 10.64 -32.94 -25.71
CA LEU A 170 11.05 -31.69 -25.07
C LEU A 170 11.84 -31.92 -23.78
N ILE A 171 11.49 -32.96 -23.01
CA ILE A 171 12.27 -33.35 -21.83
C ILE A 171 13.66 -33.82 -22.26
N GLU A 172 13.75 -34.74 -23.22
CA GLU A 172 15.01 -35.34 -23.64
C GLU A 172 15.95 -34.33 -24.31
N ASN A 173 15.43 -33.49 -25.22
CA ASN A 173 16.26 -32.58 -26.02
C ASN A 173 16.39 -31.17 -25.45
N HIS A 174 15.47 -30.74 -24.58
CA HIS A 174 15.42 -29.38 -24.06
C HIS A 174 15.44 -29.27 -22.53
N ALA A 175 15.73 -30.35 -21.77
CA ALA A 175 15.88 -30.32 -20.31
C ALA A 175 16.89 -29.29 -19.77
N GLY A 176 17.90 -28.95 -20.57
CA GLY A 176 18.93 -27.93 -20.26
C GLY A 176 18.64 -26.53 -20.81
N SER A 177 17.52 -26.32 -21.53
CA SER A 177 17.20 -25.01 -22.08
C SER A 177 16.75 -24.07 -20.95
N ARG A 178 17.37 -22.88 -20.88
CA ARG A 178 17.12 -21.87 -19.83
C ARG A 178 15.76 -21.18 -19.95
N SER A 179 14.85 -21.72 -20.77
CA SER A 179 13.56 -21.12 -21.04
C SER A 179 12.54 -21.62 -20.01
N CYS A 180 12.21 -20.77 -19.03
CA CYS A 180 11.30 -21.06 -17.92
C CYS A 180 9.90 -21.52 -18.36
N HIS A 181 9.51 -21.25 -19.60
CA HIS A 181 8.18 -21.56 -20.13
C HIS A 181 7.91 -23.07 -20.30
N TYR A 182 8.94 -23.86 -20.62
CA TYR A 182 8.78 -25.29 -20.90
C TYR A 182 8.77 -26.16 -19.64
N ARG A 183 9.53 -25.78 -18.59
CA ARG A 183 9.59 -26.55 -17.32
C ARG A 183 8.34 -26.43 -16.46
N LEU A 184 7.62 -25.30 -16.53
CA LEU A 184 6.36 -25.11 -15.80
C LEU A 184 5.25 -26.03 -16.30
N PHE A 185 5.28 -26.40 -17.59
CA PHE A 185 4.33 -27.35 -18.18
C PHE A 185 4.50 -28.75 -17.56
N LEU A 186 5.75 -29.19 -17.39
CA LEU A 186 6.09 -30.50 -16.82
C LEU A 186 5.70 -30.64 -15.35
N HIS A 187 5.91 -29.59 -14.55
CA HIS A 187 5.57 -29.62 -13.13
C HIS A 187 4.06 -29.60 -12.85
N ARG A 188 3.26 -29.10 -13.80
CA ARG A 188 1.79 -29.11 -13.73
C ARG A 188 1.20 -30.45 -14.16
N THR A 189 1.77 -31.12 -15.15
CA THR A 189 1.27 -32.43 -15.60
C THR A 189 1.59 -33.56 -14.62
N ALA A 190 2.73 -33.51 -13.91
CA ALA A 190 3.09 -34.53 -12.92
C ALA A 190 2.30 -34.44 -11.60
N ARG A 191 1.54 -33.36 -11.37
CA ARG A 191 0.72 -33.16 -10.15
C ARG A 191 -0.77 -33.46 -10.34
N CYS A 192 -1.18 -33.87 -11.54
CA CYS A 192 -2.57 -34.14 -11.89
C CYS A 192 -2.85 -35.62 -12.22
N VAL A 193 -2.01 -36.53 -11.73
CA VAL A 193 -2.34 -37.95 -11.59
C VAL A 193 -2.32 -38.31 -10.10
#